data_AF-F0GAD4-F1
#
_entry.id   AF-F0GAD4-F1
#
_cell.length_a   1.000
_cell.length_b   1.000
_cell.length_c   1.000
_cell.angle_alpha   90.00
_cell.angle_beta   90.00
_cell.angle_gamma   90.00
#
_symmetry.space_group_name_H-M   'P 1'
#
loop_
_entity.id
_entity.type
_entity.pdbx_description
1 polymer ?
#
loop_
_entity_poly.entity_id
_entity_poly.type
_entity_poly.pdbx_seq_one_letter_code
_entity_poly.pdbx_strand_id
1 'polypeptide(L)' 'SIHATLQAALADAVKAGVAVVRASRVGSGHVMRNGAANDDALGFVSAGSLSPFKARVLLMLALANGIVARDELQRLFDTC' A
#
# COMPACT_ATOMS: atom_id res chain seq x y z
N SER A 1 -6.68 4.08 9.60
CA SER A 1 -7.99 3.81 8.97
C SER A 1 -8.13 4.67 7.72
N ILE A 2 -8.82 4.16 6.70
CA ILE A 2 -9.15 4.91 5.47
C ILE A 2 -10.59 5.39 5.61
N HIS A 3 -10.89 6.62 5.17
CA HIS A 3 -12.27 7.11 5.14
C HIS A 3 -13.10 6.29 4.15
N ALA A 4 -14.34 5.91 4.50
CA ALA A 4 -15.15 4.98 3.72
C ALA A 4 -15.32 5.42 2.25
N THR A 5 -15.57 6.71 2.01
CA THR A 5 -15.66 7.28 0.66
C THR A 5 -14.39 7.07 -0.16
N LEU A 6 -13.21 7.20 0.47
CA LEU A 6 -11.94 7.08 -0.22
C LEU A 6 -11.60 5.62 -0.51
N GLN A 7 -12.00 4.68 0.36
CA GLN A 7 -11.74 3.27 0.17
C GLN A 7 -12.36 2.74 -1.13
N ALA A 8 -13.60 3.13 -1.44
CA ALA A 8 -14.26 2.73 -2.68
C ALA A 8 -13.51 3.26 -3.92
N ALA A 9 -13.19 4.55 -3.93
CA ALA A 9 -12.45 5.17 -5.03
C ALA A 9 -11.05 4.54 -5.23
N LEU A 10 -10.35 4.20 -4.14
CA LEU A 10 -9.05 3.52 -4.20
C LEU A 10 -9.18 2.09 -4.71
N ALA A 11 -10.24 1.36 -4.35
CA ALA A 11 -10.49 0.02 -4.88
C ALA A 11 -10.76 0.06 -6.39
N ASP A 12 -11.48 1.07 -6.89
CA ASP A 12 -11.69 1.26 -8.32
C ASP A 12 -10.39 1.65 -9.05
N ALA A 13 -9.53 2.44 -8.42
CA ALA A 13 -8.19 2.75 -8.96
C ALA A 13 -7.33 1.48 -9.10
N VAL A 14 -7.38 0.57 -8.12
CA VAL A 14 -6.69 -0.73 -8.22
C VAL A 14 -7.20 -1.54 -9.40
N LYS A 15 -8.52 -1.61 -9.62
CA LYS A 15 -9.10 -2.28 -10.80
C LYS A 15 -8.64 -1.67 -12.13
N ALA A 16 -8.32 -0.38 -12.14
CA ALA A 16 -7.74 0.32 -13.28
C ALA A 16 -6.21 0.15 -13.42
N GLY A 17 -5.58 -0.67 -12.57
CA GLY A 17 -4.14 -0.96 -12.60
C GLY A 17 -3.28 0.02 -11.81
N VAL A 18 -3.87 0.89 -10.98
CA VAL A 18 -3.12 1.82 -10.12
C VAL A 18 -2.66 1.11 -8.85
N ALA A 19 -1.36 1.12 -8.59
CA ALA A 19 -0.81 0.61 -7.34
C ALA A 19 -1.20 1.51 -6.16
N VAL A 20 -1.81 0.92 -5.12
CA VAL A 20 -2.24 1.61 -3.90
C VAL A 20 -1.50 1.06 -2.69
N VAL A 21 -0.80 1.94 -1.97
CA VAL A 21 -0.07 1.61 -0.73
C VAL A 21 -0.73 2.32 0.45
N ARG A 22 -1.07 1.57 1.50
CA ARG A 22 -1.65 2.07 2.74
C ARG A 22 -0.55 2.31 3.78
N ALA A 23 -0.35 3.57 4.14
CA ALA A 23 0.59 4.01 5.17
C ALA A 23 -0.13 4.74 6.32
N SER A 24 0.61 5.06 7.39
CA SER A 24 0.10 5.81 8.53
C SER A 24 0.68 7.21 8.61
N ARG A 25 -0.15 8.19 8.92
CA ARG A 25 0.27 9.57 9.26
C ARG A 25 0.82 9.69 10.68
N VAL A 26 0.66 8.65 11.50
CA VAL A 26 1.28 8.58 12.83
C VAL A 26 2.75 8.22 12.61
N GLY A 27 3.67 9.00 13.18
CA GLY A 27 5.11 8.85 12.96
C GLY A 27 5.72 7.56 13.49
N SER A 28 4.95 6.76 14.23
CA SER A 28 5.31 5.45 14.75
C SER A 28 4.11 4.49 14.67
N GLY A 29 4.40 3.19 14.59
CA GLY A 29 3.40 2.13 14.57
C GLY A 29 3.38 1.35 13.26
N HIS A 30 3.12 0.05 13.37
CA HIS A 30 3.08 -0.86 12.23
C HIS A 30 1.69 -0.86 11.58
N VAL A 31 1.64 -0.56 10.29
CA VAL A 31 0.44 -0.73 9.47
C VAL A 31 0.29 -2.23 9.19
N MET A 32 -0.51 -2.89 10.02
CA MET A 32 -0.80 -4.32 9.86
C MET A 32 -1.57 -4.59 8.56
N ARG A 33 -1.08 -5.53 7.75
CA ARG A 33 -1.81 -6.10 6.61
C ARG A 33 -3.08 -6.79 7.12
N ASN A 34 -4.20 -6.56 6.46
CA ASN A 34 -5.53 -7.05 6.84
C ASN A 34 -6.01 -6.63 8.24
N GLY A 35 -5.36 -5.64 8.88
CA GLY A 35 -5.75 -5.15 10.21
C GLY A 35 -6.90 -4.15 10.14
N ALA A 36 -6.58 -2.91 9.75
CA ALA A 36 -7.56 -1.82 9.70
C ALA A 36 -8.37 -1.76 8.38
N ALA A 37 -7.99 -2.55 7.39
CA ALA A 37 -8.65 -2.72 6.11
C ALA A 37 -8.30 -4.11 5.56
N ASN A 38 -9.19 -4.72 4.76
CA ASN A 38 -8.90 -5.99 4.09
C ASN A 38 -8.08 -5.72 2.82
N ASP A 39 -6.77 -5.53 2.98
CA ASP A 39 -5.87 -5.17 1.88
C ASP A 39 -5.89 -6.20 0.76
N ASP A 40 -6.00 -7.48 1.12
CA ASP A 40 -6.03 -8.57 0.15
C ASP A 40 -7.27 -8.54 -0.72
N ALA A 41 -8.44 -8.30 -0.12
CA ALA A 41 -9.68 -8.15 -0.89
C ALA A 41 -9.72 -6.85 -1.71
N LEU A 42 -9.03 -5.80 -1.26
CA LEU A 42 -9.01 -4.49 -1.91
C LEU A 42 -7.85 -4.34 -2.93
N GLY A 43 -6.92 -5.30 -2.96
CA GLY A 43 -5.70 -5.23 -3.77
C GLY A 43 -4.73 -4.12 -3.33
N PHE A 44 -4.74 -3.76 -2.05
CA PHE A 44 -3.81 -2.78 -1.48
C PHE A 44 -2.51 -3.46 -1.03
N VAL A 45 -1.45 -2.65 -0.95
CA VAL A 45 -0.18 -2.99 -0.32
C VAL A 45 -0.10 -2.30 1.04
N SER A 46 0.31 -3.02 2.08
CA SER A 46 0.53 -2.44 3.40
C SER A 46 1.95 -1.91 3.52
N ALA A 47 2.13 -0.68 4.00
CA ALA A 47 3.45 -0.07 4.16
C ALA A 47 4.25 -0.58 5.38
N GLY A 48 3.65 -1.43 6.23
CA GLY A 48 4.29 -1.93 7.44
C GLY A 48 4.74 -0.79 8.35
N SER A 49 6.04 -0.73 8.65
CA SER A 49 6.65 0.30 9.49
C SER A 49 7.02 1.59 8.75
N LEU A 50 6.92 1.61 7.42
CA LEU A 50 7.37 2.73 6.61
C LEU A 50 6.43 3.93 6.74
N SER A 51 7.03 5.10 6.92
CA SER A 51 6.30 6.37 6.84
C SER A 51 5.78 6.59 5.41
N PRO A 52 4.75 7.44 5.21
CA PRO A 52 4.22 7.72 3.88
C PRO A 52 5.27 8.25 2.90
N PHE A 53 6.26 9.00 3.41
CA PHE A 53 7.37 9.51 2.60
C PHE A 53 8.31 8.38 2.13
N LYS A 54 8.69 7.47 3.04
CA LYS A 54 9.53 6.30 2.69
C LYS A 54 8.80 5.33 1.78
N ALA A 55 7.54 5.04 2.08
CA ALA A 55 6.67 4.18 1.26
C ALA A 55 6.53 4.71 -0.17
N ARG A 56 6.38 6.03 -0.35
CA ARG A 56 6.33 6.65 -1.67
C ARG A 56 7.63 6.44 -2.44
N VAL A 57 8.79 6.65 -1.83
CA VAL A 57 10.09 6.45 -2.49
C VAL A 57 10.26 5.00 -2.90
N LEU A 58 9.97 4.04 -2.01
CA LEU A 58 10.05 2.63 -2.32
C LEU A 58 9.13 2.23 -3.48
N LEU A 59 7.88 2.71 -3.47
CA LEU A 59 6.93 2.45 -4.56
C LEU A 59 7.43 3.00 -5.91
N MET A 60 7.96 4.24 -5.92
CA MET A 60 8.51 4.83 -7.16
C MET A 60 9.67 3.99 -7.70
N LEU A 61 10.58 3.54 -6.85
CA LEU A 61 11.71 2.70 -7.24
C LEU A 61 11.23 1.33 -7.75
N ALA A 62 10.26 0.71 -7.08
CA ALA A 62 9.71 -0.58 -7.49
C ALA A 62 9.08 -0.50 -8.89
N LEU A 63 8.22 0.51 -9.11
CA LEU A 63 7.56 0.73 -10.40
C LEU A 63 8.56 1.04 -11.51
N ALA A 64 9.59 1.84 -11.24
CA ALA A 64 10.65 2.14 -12.20
C ALA A 64 11.46 0.88 -12.62
N ASN A 65 11.50 -0.14 -11.76
CA ASN A 65 12.13 -1.44 -12.05
C ASN A 65 11.14 -2.48 -12.58
N GLY A 66 9.92 -2.09 -12.97
CA GLY A 66 8.92 -2.99 -13.55
C GLY A 66 8.19 -3.88 -12.53
N ILE A 67 8.39 -3.65 -11.23
CA ILE A 67 7.67 -4.37 -10.17
C ILE A 67 6.28 -3.77 -10.05
N VAL A 68 5.31 -4.35 -10.75
CA VAL A 68 3.92 -3.87 -10.82
C VAL A 68 2.92 -4.84 -10.21
N ALA A 69 3.29 -6.11 -10.03
CA ALA A 69 2.44 -7.10 -9.41
C ALA A 69 2.26 -6.78 -7.92
N ARG A 70 1.00 -6.71 -7.46
CA ARG A 70 0.64 -6.38 -6.08
C ARG A 70 1.38 -7.26 -5.07
N ASP A 71 1.43 -8.56 -5.31
CA ASP A 71 2.07 -9.52 -4.39
C ASP A 71 3.61 -9.38 -4.36
N GLU A 72 4.23 -8.95 -5.46
CA GLU A 72 5.66 -8.61 -5.49
C GLU A 72 5.94 -7.31 -4.75
N LEU A 73 5.09 -6.30 -4.94
CA LEU A 73 5.15 -5.07 -4.16
C LEU A 73 5.01 -5.37 -2.67
N GLN A 74 4.03 -6.18 -2.25
CA GLN A 74 3.87 -6.53 -0.85
C GLN A 74 5.12 -7.22 -0.29
N ARG A 75 5.70 -8.19 -1.01
CA ARG A 75 6.96 -8.84 -0.60
C ARG A 75 8.10 -7.85 -0.44
N LEU A 76 8.24 -6.88 -1.34
CA LEU A 76 9.26 -5.84 -1.23
C LEU A 76 9.05 -4.99 0.03
N PHE A 77 7.81 -4.57 0.29
CA PHE A 77 7.46 -3.79 1.49
C PHE A 77 7.65 -4.58 2.80
N ASP A 78 7.46 -5.89 2.79
CA ASP A 78 7.68 -6.75 3.97
C ASP A 78 9.16 -6.94 4.32
N THR A 79 10.08 -6.65 3.39
CA THR A 79 11.55 -6.76 3.59
C THR A 79 12.23 -5.46 4.01
N CYS A 80 11.47 -4.37 4.19
CA CYS A 80 11.97 -3.03 4.51
C CYS A 80 11.54 -2.57 5.92
#